data_AF-F9UT70-F1
#
_entry.id   AF-F9UT70-F1
#
_cell.length_a   1.000
_cell.length_b   1.000
_cell.length_c   1.000
_cell.angle_alpha   90.00
_cell.angle_beta   90.00
_cell.angle_gamma   90.00
#
_symmetry.space_group_name_H-M   'P 1'
#
loop_
_entity.id
_entity.type
_entity.pdbx_description
1 polymer ?
#
loop_
_entity_poly.entity_id
_entity_poly.type
_entity_poly.pdbx_seq_one_letter_code
_entity_poly.pdbx_strand_id
1 'polypeptide(L)'
;MPSTISIPSTSTYTPTNPMRNVSGTYTFTENTNIRTAPSLSAPVVGTYYPGDSVTYTGQVNAEGYIWLQYLSGSGNTRYVAMSGTSAQYNTNNISGTFTFTQQTNIRTAPSTSASIVGVYYPGDSVIYNAQITADGYTWLQYISGSGTLRYAVM
;
A
#
# COMPACT_ATOMS: atom_id res chain seq x y z
N MET A 1 11.37 -25.95 -35.41
CA MET A 1 10.46 -26.04 -34.25
C MET A 1 10.56 -24.71 -33.51
N PRO A 2 9.49 -23.90 -33.39
CA PRO A 2 9.57 -22.71 -32.55
C PRO A 2 9.48 -23.13 -31.08
N SER A 3 10.50 -22.78 -30.31
CA SER A 3 10.54 -22.99 -28.86
C SER A 3 9.60 -21.99 -28.19
N THR A 4 8.56 -22.48 -27.51
CA THR A 4 7.72 -21.65 -26.64
C THR A 4 8.52 -21.21 -25.43
N ILE A 5 8.79 -19.90 -25.34
CA ILE A 5 9.32 -19.25 -24.14
C ILE A 5 8.20 -19.26 -23.10
N SER A 6 8.34 -20.08 -22.07
CA SER A 6 7.48 -20.02 -20.88
C SER A 6 7.91 -18.80 -20.06
N ILE A 7 7.08 -17.77 -20.05
CA ILE A 7 7.22 -16.67 -19.08
C ILE A 7 7.00 -17.25 -17.67
N PRO A 8 7.90 -17.07 -16.69
CA PRO A 8 7.61 -17.47 -15.34
C PRO A 8 6.43 -16.65 -14.83
N SER A 9 5.36 -17.37 -14.50
CA SER A 9 4.19 -16.89 -13.79
C SER A 9 4.62 -16.06 -12.57
N THR A 10 4.14 -14.84 -12.54
CA THR A 10 4.22 -13.87 -11.44
C THR A 10 4.18 -14.55 -10.08
N SER A 11 5.24 -14.35 -9.30
CA SER A 11 5.29 -14.67 -7.88
C SER A 11 4.08 -14.07 -7.18
N THR A 12 3.10 -14.90 -6.79
CA THR A 12 2.08 -14.50 -5.83
C THR A 12 2.72 -14.50 -4.45
N TYR A 13 3.51 -13.47 -4.17
CA TYR A 13 3.88 -13.15 -2.80
C TYR A 13 2.72 -12.35 -2.21
N THR A 14 1.96 -12.95 -1.31
CA THR A 14 1.01 -12.22 -0.47
C THR A 14 1.81 -11.22 0.36
N PRO A 15 1.64 -9.89 0.15
CA PRO A 15 2.24 -8.92 1.03
C PRO A 15 1.61 -9.13 2.40
N THR A 16 2.35 -9.72 3.34
CA THR A 16 1.99 -9.69 4.75
C THR A 16 2.34 -8.29 5.25
N ASN A 17 1.55 -7.30 4.84
CA ASN A 17 1.39 -6.11 5.65
C ASN A 17 0.98 -6.60 7.05
N PRO A 18 1.57 -6.15 8.17
CA PRO A 18 1.12 -6.59 9.49
C PRO A 18 -0.34 -6.15 9.67
N MET A 19 -1.26 -7.04 9.31
CA MET A 19 -2.68 -6.90 9.57
C MET A 19 -2.82 -6.75 11.06
N ARG A 20 -3.25 -5.58 11.50
CA ARG A 20 -3.53 -5.35 12.90
C ARG A 20 -4.88 -6.01 13.18
N ASN A 21 -4.85 -7.10 13.95
CA ASN A 21 -6.06 -7.78 14.43
C ASN A 21 -6.77 -6.88 15.44
N VAL A 22 -7.60 -5.98 14.95
CA VAL A 22 -8.44 -5.08 15.74
C VAL A 22 -9.84 -5.12 15.15
N SER A 23 -10.83 -5.23 16.03
CA SER A 23 -12.24 -5.17 15.66
C SER A 23 -12.90 -3.91 16.18
N GLY A 24 -13.98 -3.52 15.53
CA GLY A 24 -14.77 -2.36 15.89
C GLY A 24 -15.86 -2.10 14.85
N THR A 25 -16.63 -1.05 15.09
CA THR A 25 -17.62 -0.55 14.13
C THR A 25 -17.16 0.82 13.63
N TYR A 26 -17.21 1.02 12.33
CA TYR A 26 -16.92 2.31 11.70
C TYR A 26 -18.15 2.80 10.96
N THR A 27 -18.49 4.08 11.13
CA THR A 27 -19.60 4.75 10.43
C THR A 27 -19.02 5.71 9.40
N PHE A 28 -19.42 5.55 8.16
CA PHE A 28 -18.94 6.36 7.05
C PHE A 28 -19.64 7.72 7.05
N THR A 29 -18.88 8.79 6.79
CA THR A 29 -19.40 10.16 6.68
C THR A 29 -19.45 10.67 5.25
N GLU A 30 -18.89 9.92 4.30
CA GLU A 30 -18.86 10.19 2.87
C GLU A 30 -19.04 8.90 2.09
N ASN A 31 -19.22 8.98 0.76
CA ASN A 31 -19.29 7.79 -0.09
C ASN A 31 -17.93 7.08 -0.11
N THR A 32 -17.90 5.80 0.27
CA THR A 32 -16.66 5.02 0.36
C THR A 32 -16.76 3.72 -0.44
N ASN A 33 -15.80 3.50 -1.33
CA ASN A 33 -15.76 2.28 -2.16
C ASN A 33 -15.36 1.04 -1.35
N ILE A 34 -16.09 -0.04 -1.55
CA ILE A 34 -15.78 -1.39 -1.07
C ILE A 34 -14.90 -2.08 -2.11
N ARG A 35 -13.74 -2.58 -1.69
CA ARG A 35 -12.73 -3.15 -2.59
C ARG A 35 -12.33 -4.56 -2.21
N THR A 36 -11.75 -5.28 -3.17
CA THR A 36 -11.28 -6.66 -2.99
C THR A 36 -9.92 -6.78 -2.32
N ALA A 37 -9.14 -5.70 -2.30
CA ALA A 37 -7.83 -5.62 -1.65
C ALA A 37 -7.62 -4.21 -1.05
N PRO A 38 -6.69 -4.03 -0.09
CA PRO A 38 -6.38 -2.75 0.53
C PRO A 38 -5.55 -1.87 -0.44
N SER A 39 -6.20 -1.45 -1.52
CA SER A 39 -5.60 -0.67 -2.61
C SER A 39 -6.65 0.13 -3.35
N LEU A 40 -6.37 1.37 -3.71
CA LEU A 40 -7.19 2.22 -4.57
C LEU A 40 -7.24 1.72 -6.01
N SER A 41 -6.29 0.88 -6.42
CA SER A 41 -6.30 0.21 -7.73
C SER A 41 -7.14 -1.08 -7.74
N ALA A 42 -7.50 -1.61 -6.57
CA ALA A 42 -8.26 -2.85 -6.46
C ALA A 42 -9.72 -2.68 -6.97
N PRO A 43 -10.30 -3.72 -7.60
CA PRO A 43 -11.68 -3.71 -8.06
C PRO A 43 -12.67 -3.24 -7.00
N VAL A 44 -13.56 -2.32 -7.41
CA VAL A 44 -14.69 -1.86 -6.60
C VAL A 44 -15.84 -2.84 -6.77
N VAL A 45 -16.39 -3.32 -5.66
CA VAL A 45 -17.48 -4.31 -5.61
C VAL A 45 -18.73 -3.79 -4.92
N GLY A 46 -18.71 -2.54 -4.48
CA GLY A 46 -19.83 -1.86 -3.84
C GLY A 46 -19.40 -0.52 -3.25
N THR A 47 -20.34 0.15 -2.60
CA THR A 47 -20.13 1.48 -2.01
C THR A 47 -20.93 1.56 -0.72
N TYR A 48 -20.31 2.10 0.34
CA TYR A 48 -21.00 2.58 1.53
C TYR A 48 -21.34 4.07 1.36
N TYR A 49 -22.50 4.45 1.86
CA TYR A 49 -23.00 5.82 1.84
C TYR A 49 -22.85 6.47 3.23
N PRO A 50 -22.91 7.81 3.31
CA PRO A 50 -22.92 8.52 4.60
C PRO A 50 -24.00 7.97 5.54
N GLY A 51 -23.62 7.63 6.77
CA GLY A 51 -24.49 7.02 7.77
C GLY A 51 -24.45 5.49 7.80
N ASP A 52 -23.91 4.82 6.78
CA ASP A 52 -23.70 3.37 6.80
C ASP A 52 -22.61 3.00 7.81
N SER A 53 -22.67 1.76 8.32
CA SER A 53 -21.67 1.23 9.23
C SER A 53 -21.18 -0.15 8.82
N VAL A 54 -19.92 -0.45 9.15
CA VAL A 54 -19.32 -1.77 8.99
C VAL A 54 -18.66 -2.23 10.28
N THR A 55 -18.88 -3.48 10.64
CA THR A 55 -18.08 -4.16 11.67
C THR A 55 -16.85 -4.77 11.00
N TYR A 56 -15.66 -4.36 11.43
CA TYR A 56 -14.40 -4.85 10.90
C TYR A 56 -13.67 -5.75 11.89
N THR A 57 -12.74 -6.55 11.39
CA THR A 57 -11.95 -7.52 12.17
C THR A 57 -10.44 -7.30 12.03
N GLY A 58 -10.03 -6.41 11.11
CA GLY A 58 -8.63 -6.05 10.95
C GLY A 58 -8.45 -4.66 10.37
N GLN A 59 -7.24 -4.13 10.55
CA GLN A 59 -6.75 -2.92 9.91
C GLN A 59 -5.48 -3.20 9.13
N VAL A 60 -5.37 -2.61 7.94
CA VAL A 60 -4.26 -2.78 7.02
C VAL A 60 -3.81 -1.41 6.53
N ASN A 61 -2.55 -1.04 6.76
CA ASN A 61 -2.01 0.25 6.34
C ASN A 61 -1.47 0.15 4.92
N ALA A 62 -2.16 0.68 3.92
CA ALA A 62 -1.74 0.58 2.53
C ALA A 62 -2.09 1.84 1.76
N GLU A 63 -1.22 2.24 0.83
CA GLU A 63 -1.38 3.45 0.02
C GLU A 63 -1.60 4.75 0.82
N GLY A 64 -1.11 4.82 2.07
CA GLY A 64 -1.34 5.96 2.96
C GLY A 64 -2.69 5.94 3.69
N TYR A 65 -3.52 4.92 3.50
CA TYR A 65 -4.82 4.75 4.17
C TYR A 65 -4.78 3.63 5.20
N ILE A 66 -5.61 3.77 6.22
CA ILE A 66 -6.01 2.65 7.07
C ILE A 66 -7.18 1.95 6.40
N TRP A 67 -6.96 0.72 5.92
CA TRP A 67 -8.00 -0.11 5.34
C TRP A 67 -8.63 -0.98 6.42
N LEU A 68 -9.95 -0.86 6.57
CA LEU A 68 -10.72 -1.77 7.41
C LEU A 68 -11.00 -3.05 6.64
N GLN A 69 -10.61 -4.18 7.21
CA GLN A 69 -10.90 -5.50 6.68
C GLN A 69 -12.13 -6.10 7.39
N TYR A 70 -13.05 -6.64 6.61
CA TYR A 70 -14.21 -7.36 7.14
C TYR A 70 -14.63 -8.50 6.22
N LEU A 71 -15.38 -9.45 6.77
CA LEU A 71 -16.02 -10.50 6.01
C LEU A 71 -17.39 -10.00 5.53
N SER A 72 -17.61 -9.93 4.21
CA SER A 72 -18.93 -9.59 3.67
C SER A 72 -19.92 -10.73 3.89
N GLY A 73 -21.23 -10.44 3.83
CA GLY A 73 -22.29 -11.46 3.94
C GLY A 73 -22.21 -12.58 2.88
N SER A 74 -21.48 -12.36 1.79
CA SER A 74 -21.17 -13.36 0.76
C SER A 74 -20.01 -14.30 1.10
N GLY A 75 -19.40 -14.17 2.28
CA GLY A 75 -18.24 -14.96 2.72
C GLY A 75 -16.89 -14.49 2.15
N ASN A 76 -16.86 -13.37 1.45
CA ASN A 76 -15.62 -12.83 0.90
C ASN A 76 -15.06 -11.68 1.74
N THR A 77 -13.74 -11.66 1.94
CA THR A 77 -13.03 -10.54 2.57
C THR A 77 -13.13 -9.28 1.71
N ARG A 78 -13.41 -8.15 2.36
CA ARG A 78 -13.55 -6.84 1.75
C ARG A 78 -12.76 -5.80 2.53
N TYR A 79 -12.37 -4.76 1.81
CA TYR A 79 -11.56 -3.67 2.32
C TYR A 79 -12.20 -2.33 1.99
N VAL A 80 -12.21 -1.43 2.96
CA VAL A 80 -12.70 -0.06 2.81
C VAL A 80 -11.69 0.89 3.43
N ALA A 81 -11.33 1.94 2.71
CA ALA A 81 -10.40 2.95 3.21
C ALA A 81 -11.12 3.80 4.26
N MET A 82 -10.53 3.95 5.43
CA MET A 82 -11.01 4.85 6.46
C MET A 82 -10.73 6.29 6.05
N SER A 83 -11.79 7.03 5.74
CA SER A 83 -11.72 8.44 5.37
C SER A 83 -11.23 9.30 6.54
N GLY A 84 -10.39 10.30 6.23
CA GLY A 84 -9.86 11.24 7.23
C GLY A 84 -8.74 10.69 8.12
N THR A 85 -8.27 9.45 7.90
CA THR A 85 -7.11 8.89 8.61
C THR A 85 -5.97 8.57 7.67
N SER A 86 -4.80 9.15 7.94
CA SER A 86 -3.56 8.74 7.30
C SER A 86 -2.97 7.55 8.04
N ALA A 87 -2.53 6.52 7.31
CA ALA A 87 -1.79 5.41 7.89
C ALA A 87 -0.55 5.93 8.63
N GLN A 88 -0.47 5.65 9.93
CA GLN A 88 0.75 5.85 10.71
C GLN A 88 1.66 4.65 10.45
N TYR A 89 2.78 4.88 9.79
CA TYR A 89 3.81 3.87 9.60
C TYR A 89 4.92 4.03 10.64
N ASN A 90 5.54 2.91 11.05
CA ASN A 90 6.73 2.94 11.90
C ASN A 90 7.85 3.66 11.12
N THR A 91 8.15 4.89 11.53
CA THR A 91 9.04 5.79 10.82
C THR A 91 10.30 6.02 11.65
N ASN A 92 11.44 5.62 11.11
CA ASN A 92 12.75 5.93 11.66
C ASN A 92 13.28 7.17 10.91
N ASN A 93 13.35 8.31 11.60
CA ASN A 93 13.82 9.58 11.04
C ASN A 93 15.36 9.60 10.90
N ILE A 94 15.86 8.76 9.99
CA ILE A 94 17.26 8.68 9.61
C ILE A 94 17.42 9.16 8.17
N SER A 95 18.44 9.99 7.94
CA SER A 95 18.81 10.45 6.60
C SER A 95 20.07 9.74 6.10
N GLY A 96 20.17 9.58 4.79
CA GLY A 96 21.33 8.99 4.15
C GLY A 96 21.25 9.05 2.63
N THR A 97 22.27 8.50 1.97
CA THR A 97 22.24 8.25 0.52
C THR A 97 22.18 6.74 0.31
N PHE A 98 21.26 6.30 -0.55
CA PHE A 98 21.16 4.90 -0.94
C PHE A 98 21.38 4.76 -2.43
N THR A 99 22.16 3.76 -2.85
CA THR A 99 22.40 3.44 -4.26
C THR A 99 21.73 2.12 -4.60
N PHE A 100 20.83 2.14 -5.58
CA PHE A 100 20.09 0.97 -6.00
C PHE A 100 20.99 0.04 -6.82
N THR A 101 20.91 -1.26 -6.56
CA THR A 101 21.66 -2.30 -7.30
C THR A 101 20.80 -3.04 -8.32
N GLN A 102 19.49 -2.83 -8.27
CA GLN A 102 18.49 -3.42 -9.14
C GLN A 102 17.44 -2.37 -9.51
N GLN A 103 16.59 -2.70 -10.48
CA GLN A 103 15.48 -1.83 -10.84
C GLN A 103 14.45 -1.76 -9.69
N THR A 104 14.14 -0.54 -9.22
CA THR A 104 13.26 -0.31 -8.07
C THR A 104 12.16 0.70 -8.40
N ASN A 105 10.90 0.34 -8.13
CA ASN A 105 9.77 1.23 -8.36
C ASN A 105 9.74 2.39 -7.36
N ILE A 106 9.49 3.61 -7.87
CA ILE A 106 9.19 4.79 -7.07
C ILE A 106 7.68 4.88 -6.89
N ARG A 107 7.21 4.99 -5.65
CA ARG A 107 5.79 4.95 -5.29
C ARG A 107 5.32 6.17 -4.52
N THR A 108 4.01 6.36 -4.53
CA THR A 108 3.32 7.48 -3.84
C THR A 108 3.13 7.26 -2.33
N ALA A 109 3.27 6.04 -1.84
CA ALA A 109 3.19 5.67 -0.43
C ALA A 109 4.13 4.49 -0.14
N PRO A 110 4.51 4.23 1.13
CA PRO A 110 5.33 3.09 1.51
C PRO A 110 4.48 1.82 1.49
N SER A 111 4.04 1.43 0.30
CA SER A 111 3.20 0.25 0.08
C SER A 111 3.37 -0.29 -1.34
N THR A 112 3.38 -1.61 -1.46
CA THR A 112 3.54 -2.35 -2.72
C THR A 112 2.33 -2.24 -3.65
N SER A 113 1.16 -1.87 -3.12
CA SER A 113 -0.03 -1.55 -3.92
C SER A 113 -0.04 -0.10 -4.40
N ALA A 114 0.76 0.78 -3.79
CA ALA A 114 0.75 2.20 -4.12
C ALA A 114 1.19 2.47 -5.57
N SER A 115 0.57 3.50 -6.17
CA SER A 115 0.82 3.92 -7.54
C SER A 115 2.30 4.12 -7.82
N ILE A 116 2.77 3.55 -8.92
CA ILE A 116 4.13 3.70 -9.41
C ILE A 116 4.19 5.00 -10.22
N VAL A 117 5.14 5.87 -9.88
CA VAL A 117 5.34 7.18 -10.54
C VAL A 117 6.69 7.31 -11.24
N GLY A 118 7.51 6.28 -11.13
CA GLY A 118 8.84 6.24 -11.73
C GLY A 118 9.60 4.98 -11.32
N VAL A 119 10.86 4.92 -11.73
CA VAL A 119 11.74 3.78 -11.48
C VAL A 119 13.16 4.29 -11.29
N TYR A 120 13.89 3.66 -10.36
CA TYR A 120 15.34 3.75 -10.25
C TYR A 120 15.98 2.56 -10.94
N TYR A 121 17.09 2.80 -11.63
CA TYR A 121 17.93 1.79 -12.27
C TYR A 121 19.16 1.48 -11.41
N PRO A 122 19.84 0.33 -11.66
CA PRO A 122 21.10 0.03 -11.02
C PRO A 122 22.12 1.18 -11.19
N GLY A 123 22.70 1.63 -10.08
CA GLY A 123 23.63 2.76 -10.04
C GLY A 123 22.99 4.10 -9.69
N ASP A 124 21.66 4.23 -9.77
CA ASP A 124 20.97 5.43 -9.32
C ASP A 124 21.05 5.57 -7.80
N SER A 125 21.07 6.82 -7.32
CA SER A 125 21.09 7.12 -5.89
C SER A 125 19.97 8.08 -5.49
N VAL A 126 19.51 7.93 -4.25
CA VAL A 126 18.55 8.85 -3.62
C VAL A 126 19.05 9.29 -2.25
N ILE A 127 18.85 10.57 -1.95
CA ILE A 127 19.01 11.09 -0.59
C ILE A 127 17.64 10.98 0.09
N TYR A 128 17.59 10.20 1.17
CA TYR A 128 16.37 9.97 1.95
C TYR A 128 16.45 10.66 3.31
N ASN A 129 15.29 10.93 3.91
CA ASN A 129 15.17 11.57 5.22
C ASN A 129 14.46 10.70 6.27
N ALA A 130 13.90 9.55 5.88
CA ALA A 130 13.43 8.55 6.81
C ALA A 130 13.43 7.15 6.18
N GLN A 131 13.37 6.14 7.05
CA GLN A 131 13.09 4.75 6.70
C GLN A 131 11.76 4.32 7.33
N ILE A 132 10.94 3.61 6.57
CA ILE A 132 9.60 3.19 6.98
C ILE A 132 9.45 1.69 6.78
N THR A 133 8.99 0.95 7.80
CA THR A 133 8.67 -0.47 7.65
C THR A 133 7.19 -0.66 7.33
N ALA A 134 6.88 -1.19 6.14
CA ALA A 134 5.52 -1.43 5.67
C ALA A 134 5.50 -2.51 4.57
N ASP A 135 4.42 -3.31 4.50
CA ASP A 135 4.31 -4.43 3.57
C ASP A 135 5.48 -5.46 3.62
N GLY A 136 6.18 -5.54 4.76
CA GLY A 136 7.36 -6.39 4.92
C GLY A 136 8.66 -5.82 4.33
N TYR A 137 8.63 -4.59 3.82
CA TYR A 137 9.79 -3.90 3.24
C TYR A 137 10.21 -2.71 4.10
N THR A 138 11.48 -2.31 3.94
CA THR A 138 11.97 -1.01 4.39
C THR A 138 11.94 -0.04 3.21
N TRP A 139 11.13 1.00 3.35
CA TRP A 139 10.94 2.07 2.38
C TRP A 139 11.80 3.26 2.75
N LEU A 140 12.56 3.77 1.79
CA LEU A 140 13.22 5.06 1.86
C LEU A 140 12.20 6.15 1.53
N GLN A 141 11.99 7.08 2.47
CA GLN A 141 11.19 8.28 2.26
C GLN A 141 12.07 9.44 1.82
N TYR A 142 11.67 10.15 0.77
CA TYR A 142 12.40 11.31 0.27
C TYR A 142 11.47 12.29 -0.45
N ILE A 143 11.94 13.52 -0.64
CA ILE A 143 11.27 14.53 -1.47
C ILE A 143 11.88 14.47 -2.87
N SER A 144 11.08 14.23 -3.91
CA SER A 144 11.54 14.26 -5.30
C SER A 144 11.90 15.69 -5.73
N GLY A 145 12.60 15.83 -6.87
CA GLY A 145 12.92 17.14 -7.45
C GLY A 145 11.68 18.02 -7.73
N SER A 146 10.49 17.43 -7.82
CA SER A 146 9.20 18.13 -7.93
C SER A 146 8.61 18.60 -6.58
N GLY A 147 9.33 18.45 -5.47
CA GLY A 147 8.86 18.80 -4.13
C GLY A 147 7.82 17.83 -3.55
N THR A 148 7.61 16.66 -4.16
CA THR A 148 6.59 15.70 -3.73
C THR A 148 7.21 14.55 -2.94
N LEU A 149 6.51 14.09 -1.90
CA LEU A 149 6.93 12.93 -1.12
C LEU A 149 6.88 11.65 -1.98
N ARG A 150 7.94 10.85 -1.90
CA ARG A 150 8.14 9.60 -2.65
C ARG A 150 8.77 8.53 -1.77
N TYR A 151 8.53 7.30 -2.19
CA TYR A 151 8.97 6.10 -1.49
C TYR A 151 9.60 5.10 -2.46
N ALA A 152 10.70 4.48 -2.07
CA ALA A 152 11.33 3.40 -2.80
C ALA A 152 11.81 2.34 -1.81
N VAL A 153 11.72 1.06 -2.16
CA VAL A 153 12.23 -0.03 -1.32
C VAL A 153 13.76 -0.01 -1.35
N MET A 154 14.41 -0.14 -0.20
CA MET A 154 15.87 -0.31 -0.12
C MET A 154 16.30 -1.70 -0.61
#